data_AF-A0A4S8KMD7-F1
#
_entry.id   AF-A0A4S8KMD7-F1
#
_cell.length_a   1.000
_cell.length_b   1.000
_cell.length_c   1.000
_cell.angle_alpha   90.00
_cell.angle_beta   90.00
_cell.angle_gamma   90.00
#
_symmetry.space_group_name_H-M   'P 1'
#
loop_
_entity.id
_entity.type
_entity.pdbx_description
1 polymer ?
#
loop_
_entity_poly.entity_id
_entity_poly.type
_entity_poly.pdbx_seq_one_letter_code
_entity_poly.pdbx_strand_id
1 'polypeptide(L)'
;MHLIYENVLMVLIMLWTGTFKGLDQGTGSYELNPTVWEGIGAATAACGDYIPSAFGQRPPNVATDAGKKATTADSWSFWLLYLGPILLYNRFTRRVYYDHFVEFVKLIKLCLEFEIKYSQIDVLRQGFKDWVLKFEELYYQHDPDRVSVCPLTIHALLHIADTIEWCGPVWTYWAFPTERYCNRIQPAIKSRRYPFACIDEYVTDYAVLSSIKANYNLSETLRMHGEPRSRTQFSHPSYPTCVLIAPTLPSSSVTQSLHDKIVISFATRFDTTVANVRRHYQPDSVEQWSKVRRLGGGDDMKASSMDNTAEDRRDATFIRYDMLVDINARHRNRQPKLKRRAFYGSLQNIFVVHFPAVREFDHEEQTYVLAGIHTCEGLKKDNGMKMPYYDKMGRYEVVDISCVQCLVGRVKVSDNSWAIVDRTGEIQRAYYLGDIDDVL
;
A
#
# COMPACT_ATOMS: atom_id res chain seq x y z
N MET A 1 5.44 14.09 12.98
CA MET A 1 4.22 13.33 13.38
C MET A 1 3.16 14.30 13.88
N HIS A 2 3.21 14.77 15.13
CA HIS A 2 2.20 15.69 15.70
C HIS A 2 1.99 16.98 14.89
N LEU A 3 3.07 17.62 14.44
CA LEU A 3 3.00 18.84 13.63
C LEU A 3 2.13 18.66 12.38
N ILE A 4 2.31 17.56 11.64
CA ILE A 4 1.63 17.35 10.36
C ILE A 4 0.24 16.78 10.56
N TYR A 5 0.13 15.64 11.26
CA TYR A 5 -1.08 14.83 11.27
C TYR A 5 -2.11 15.32 12.28
N GLU A 6 -1.67 15.84 13.42
CA GLU A 6 -2.56 16.29 14.49
C GLU A 6 -2.78 17.80 14.51
N ASN A 7 -1.90 18.57 13.87
CA ASN A 7 -2.02 20.02 13.84
C ASN A 7 -2.35 20.54 12.44
N VAL A 8 -1.41 20.52 11.50
CA VAL A 8 -1.60 21.16 10.17
C VAL A 8 -2.78 20.55 9.42
N LEU A 9 -2.90 19.22 9.38
CA LEU A 9 -4.04 18.57 8.76
C LEU A 9 -5.36 18.92 9.48
N MET A 10 -5.35 19.01 10.81
CA MET A 10 -6.56 19.37 11.56
C MET A 10 -6.97 20.82 11.31
N VAL A 11 -6.01 21.74 11.17
CA VAL A 11 -6.26 23.12 10.76
C VAL A 11 -6.94 23.15 9.40
N LEU A 12 -6.39 22.44 8.42
CA LEU A 12 -6.97 22.36 7.07
C LEU A 12 -8.39 21.79 7.09
N ILE A 13 -8.62 20.69 7.81
CA ILE A 13 -9.96 20.08 7.92
C ILE A 13 -10.94 21.04 8.59
N MET A 14 -10.56 21.68 9.70
CA MET A 14 -11.41 22.66 10.38
C MET A 14 -11.77 23.85 9.48
N LEU A 15 -10.85 24.30 8.63
CA LEU A 15 -11.12 25.33 7.63
C LEU A 15 -12.11 24.82 6.58
N TRP A 16 -11.89 23.62 6.03
CA TRP A 16 -12.79 23.05 5.01
C TRP A 16 -14.19 22.71 5.55
N THR A 17 -14.34 22.47 6.85
CA THR A 17 -15.64 22.19 7.48
C THR A 17 -16.30 23.41 8.13
N GLY A 18 -15.69 24.61 8.01
CA GLY A 18 -16.24 25.84 8.60
C GLY A 18 -16.29 25.84 10.14
N THR A 19 -15.47 25.01 10.80
CA THR A 19 -15.44 24.89 12.27
C THR A 19 -14.23 25.59 12.89
N PHE A 20 -13.43 26.30 12.10
CA PHE A 20 -12.21 26.93 12.58
C PHE A 20 -12.50 28.26 13.29
N LYS A 21 -12.48 28.24 14.64
CA LYS A 21 -12.53 29.42 15.51
C LYS A 21 -13.67 30.42 15.22
N GLY A 22 -14.78 29.96 14.65
CA GLY A 22 -15.92 30.82 14.29
C GLY A 22 -15.65 31.78 13.12
N LEU A 23 -14.57 31.57 12.37
CA LEU A 23 -14.30 32.32 11.14
C LEU A 23 -15.05 31.73 9.96
N ASP A 24 -15.52 32.60 9.07
CA ASP A 24 -16.04 32.22 7.76
C ASP A 24 -14.90 32.00 6.74
N GLN A 25 -15.27 31.70 5.50
CA GLN A 25 -14.32 31.60 4.38
C GLN A 25 -13.83 32.93 3.78
N GLY A 26 -14.27 34.09 4.31
CA GLY A 26 -13.93 35.41 3.78
C GLY A 26 -14.25 35.53 2.28
N THR A 27 -13.26 35.98 1.50
CA THR A 27 -13.34 36.07 0.03
C THR A 27 -13.07 34.74 -0.69
N GLY A 28 -12.72 33.70 0.06
CA GLY A 28 -12.43 32.36 -0.43
C GLY A 28 -13.67 31.50 -0.66
N SER A 29 -13.46 30.29 -1.16
CA SER A 29 -14.52 29.28 -1.32
C SER A 29 -13.99 27.88 -1.00
N TYR A 30 -13.30 27.76 0.14
CA TYR A 30 -12.64 26.53 0.57
C TYR A 30 -13.52 25.62 1.42
N GLU A 31 -14.68 26.09 1.89
CA GLU A 31 -15.60 25.27 2.65
C GLU A 31 -16.25 24.21 1.74
N LEU A 32 -16.21 22.97 2.19
CA LEU A 32 -16.93 21.86 1.59
C LEU A 32 -18.38 21.90 2.07
N ASN A 33 -19.31 21.60 1.16
CA ASN A 33 -20.70 21.40 1.57
C ASN A 33 -20.76 20.28 2.65
N PRO A 34 -21.53 20.44 3.74
CA PRO A 34 -21.61 19.43 4.79
C PRO A 34 -21.91 18.02 4.29
N THR A 35 -22.82 17.89 3.31
CA THR A 35 -23.16 16.59 2.69
C THR A 35 -21.98 15.96 1.95
N VAL A 36 -21.11 16.78 1.36
CA VAL A 36 -19.88 16.32 0.70
C VAL A 36 -18.88 15.81 1.73
N TRP A 37 -18.71 16.51 2.86
CA TRP A 37 -17.84 16.07 3.94
C TRP A 37 -18.34 14.79 4.61
N GLU A 38 -19.65 14.67 4.84
CA GLU A 38 -20.28 13.44 5.31
C GLU A 38 -20.05 12.27 4.36
N GLY A 39 -20.20 12.51 3.04
CA GLY A 39 -19.89 11.52 2.01
C GLY A 39 -18.41 11.09 2.00
N ILE A 40 -17.48 12.03 2.19
CA ILE A 40 -16.04 11.74 2.35
C ILE A 40 -15.80 10.88 3.59
N GLY A 41 -16.43 11.20 4.71
CA GLY A 41 -16.35 10.44 5.95
C GLY A 41 -16.88 9.01 5.81
N ALA A 42 -18.04 8.85 5.18
CA ALA A 42 -18.62 7.54 4.89
C ALA A 42 -17.74 6.71 3.95
N ALA A 43 -17.23 7.32 2.88
CA ALA A 43 -16.30 6.66 1.95
C ALA A 43 -14.98 6.26 2.63
N THR A 44 -14.49 7.08 3.57
CA THR A 44 -13.30 6.77 4.38
C THR A 44 -13.52 5.51 5.21
N ALA A 45 -14.66 5.37 5.88
CA ALA A 45 -14.96 4.15 6.64
C ALA A 45 -15.18 2.93 5.73
N ALA A 46 -15.93 3.09 4.64
CA ALA A 46 -16.26 2.02 3.69
C ALA A 46 -15.01 1.46 2.98
N CYS A 47 -13.94 2.26 2.81
CA CYS A 47 -12.70 1.74 2.24
C CYS A 47 -12.03 0.69 3.14
N GLY A 48 -12.35 0.65 4.44
CA GLY A 48 -11.80 -0.33 5.38
C GLY A 48 -12.00 -1.80 4.97
N ASP A 49 -13.01 -2.10 4.16
CA ASP A 49 -13.26 -3.43 3.62
C ASP A 49 -12.35 -3.78 2.42
N TYR A 50 -11.82 -2.77 1.74
CA TYR A 50 -11.01 -2.89 0.51
C TYR A 50 -9.55 -2.47 0.68
N ILE A 51 -9.18 -2.01 1.87
CA ILE A 51 -7.81 -1.76 2.29
C ILE A 51 -7.32 -2.96 3.10
N PRO A 52 -6.32 -3.72 2.60
CA PRO A 52 -5.82 -4.89 3.31
C PRO A 52 -5.27 -4.56 4.69
N SER A 53 -5.30 -5.53 5.61
CA SER A 53 -4.79 -5.35 6.98
C SER A 53 -3.29 -4.99 7.04
N ALA A 54 -2.52 -5.32 5.99
CA ALA A 54 -1.11 -4.94 5.88
C ALA A 54 -0.89 -3.42 5.81
N PHE A 55 -1.92 -2.63 5.51
CA PHE A 55 -1.88 -1.16 5.46
C PHE A 55 -2.19 -0.51 6.81
N GLY A 56 -2.56 -1.29 7.83
CA GLY A 56 -2.86 -0.79 9.18
C GLY A 56 -4.31 -1.03 9.60
N GLN A 57 -4.76 -0.24 10.57
CA GLN A 57 -6.13 -0.34 11.09
C GLN A 57 -7.18 0.18 10.10
N ARG A 58 -8.45 -0.16 10.29
CA ARG A 58 -9.53 0.36 9.45
C ARG A 58 -9.64 1.88 9.70
N PRO A 59 -9.60 2.72 8.66
CA PRO A 59 -9.83 4.14 8.84
C PRO A 59 -11.25 4.38 9.38
N PRO A 60 -11.42 5.14 10.48
CA PRO A 60 -12.74 5.49 10.99
C PRO A 60 -13.42 6.55 10.10
N ASN A 61 -14.72 6.78 10.31
CA ASN A 61 -15.44 7.86 9.62
C ASN A 61 -15.00 9.23 10.16
N VAL A 62 -14.14 9.92 9.41
CA VAL A 62 -13.55 11.22 9.79
C VAL A 62 -14.55 12.38 9.91
N ALA A 63 -15.78 12.22 9.40
CA ALA A 63 -16.80 13.26 9.52
C ALA A 63 -17.53 13.24 10.87
N THR A 64 -17.60 12.08 11.52
CA THR A 64 -18.31 11.91 12.80
C THR A 64 -17.43 12.23 14.01
N ASP A 65 -18.01 12.75 15.09
CA ASP A 65 -17.25 13.05 16.32
C ASP A 65 -16.63 11.79 16.95
N ALA A 66 -17.36 10.67 16.90
CA ALA A 66 -16.83 9.38 17.34
C ALA A 66 -15.63 8.95 16.49
N GLY A 67 -15.71 9.11 15.17
CA GLY A 67 -14.62 8.77 14.26
C GLY A 67 -13.41 9.69 14.42
N LYS A 68 -13.60 11.00 14.61
CA LYS A 68 -12.52 11.94 14.93
C LYS A 68 -11.75 11.51 16.19
N LYS A 69 -12.46 11.13 17.25
CA LYS A 69 -11.85 10.63 18.50
C LYS A 69 -11.13 9.28 18.33
N ALA A 70 -11.62 8.44 17.43
CA ALA A 70 -11.01 7.14 17.11
C ALA A 70 -9.82 7.24 16.14
N THR A 71 -9.57 8.41 15.54
CA THR A 71 -8.50 8.57 14.54
C THR A 71 -7.18 8.84 15.25
N THR A 72 -6.20 7.97 15.01
CA THR A 72 -4.82 8.15 15.49
C THR A 72 -3.99 8.92 14.48
N ALA A 73 -2.80 9.40 14.86
CA ALA A 73 -1.86 10.00 13.93
C ALA A 73 -1.47 9.05 12.78
N ASP A 74 -1.43 7.74 13.02
CA ASP A 74 -1.19 6.72 11.99
C ASP A 74 -2.34 6.70 10.97
N SER A 75 -3.59 6.67 11.44
CA SER A 75 -4.78 6.75 10.58
C SER A 75 -4.85 8.05 9.79
N TRP A 76 -4.48 9.18 10.39
CA TRP A 76 -4.39 10.47 9.69
C TRP A 76 -3.25 10.53 8.68
N SER A 77 -2.12 9.88 8.96
CA SER A 77 -1.02 9.77 7.98
C SER A 77 -1.46 8.97 6.76
N PHE A 78 -2.16 7.85 6.97
CA PHE A 78 -2.70 7.02 5.90
C PHE A 78 -3.76 7.80 5.11
N TRP A 79 -4.64 8.51 5.81
CA TRP A 79 -5.64 9.35 5.18
C TRP A 79 -5.00 10.44 4.34
N LEU A 80 -4.06 11.23 4.88
CA LEU A 80 -3.38 12.31 4.17
C LEU A 80 -2.67 11.84 2.91
N LEU A 81 -1.91 10.75 3.01
CA LEU A 81 -1.03 10.30 1.92
C LEU A 81 -1.78 9.55 0.81
N TYR A 82 -2.86 8.83 1.17
CA TYR A 82 -3.51 7.90 0.25
C TYR A 82 -4.99 8.21 0.02
N LEU A 83 -5.77 8.46 1.07
CA LEU A 83 -7.23 8.63 0.93
C LEU A 83 -7.61 10.05 0.51
N GLY A 84 -7.05 11.09 1.14
CA GLY A 84 -7.31 12.49 0.87
C GLY A 84 -7.17 12.86 -0.61
N PRO A 85 -6.05 12.51 -1.29
CA PRO A 85 -5.89 12.80 -2.72
C PRO A 85 -6.96 12.17 -3.62
N ILE A 86 -7.56 11.06 -3.18
CA ILE A 86 -8.64 10.36 -3.89
C ILE A 86 -9.99 10.98 -3.54
N LEU A 87 -10.29 11.12 -2.24
CA LEU A 87 -11.61 11.48 -1.72
C LEU A 87 -11.92 12.97 -1.88
N LEU A 88 -10.91 13.84 -1.88
CA LEU A 88 -11.07 15.29 -2.11
C LEU A 88 -11.06 15.67 -3.59
N TYR A 89 -10.75 14.72 -4.49
CA TYR A 89 -10.65 15.00 -5.92
C TYR A 89 -12.01 15.45 -6.48
N ASN A 90 -12.04 16.63 -7.12
CA ASN A 90 -13.26 17.28 -7.62
C ASN A 90 -14.36 17.45 -6.54
N ARG A 91 -13.99 17.79 -5.29
CA ARG A 91 -14.94 18.09 -4.21
C ARG A 91 -15.01 19.57 -3.82
N PHE A 92 -13.93 20.32 -4.01
CA PHE A 92 -13.92 21.76 -3.76
C PHE A 92 -14.58 22.51 -4.92
N THR A 93 -15.27 23.61 -4.59
CA THR A 93 -15.85 24.53 -5.59
C THR A 93 -14.78 25.11 -6.51
N ARG A 94 -13.62 25.49 -5.94
CA ARG A 94 -12.45 25.92 -6.70
C ARG A 94 -11.33 24.89 -6.55
N ARG A 95 -10.81 24.44 -7.69
CA ARG A 95 -9.74 23.43 -7.76
C ARG A 95 -8.45 23.83 -7.02
N VAL A 96 -8.19 25.13 -6.88
CA VAL A 96 -6.97 25.66 -6.22
C VAL A 96 -6.73 25.09 -4.82
N TYR A 97 -7.78 24.80 -4.04
CA TYR A 97 -7.66 24.23 -2.70
C TYR A 97 -7.26 22.75 -2.73
N TYR A 98 -7.76 21.99 -3.72
CA TYR A 98 -7.33 20.62 -3.94
C TYR A 98 -5.87 20.57 -4.40
N ASP A 99 -5.49 21.43 -5.35
CA ASP A 99 -4.12 21.46 -5.86
C ASP A 99 -3.13 21.86 -4.74
N HIS A 100 -3.48 22.85 -3.90
CA HIS A 100 -2.71 23.24 -2.71
C HIS A 100 -2.58 22.09 -1.68
N PHE A 101 -3.66 21.33 -1.45
CA PHE A 101 -3.60 20.13 -0.62
C PHE A 101 -2.70 19.05 -1.22
N VAL A 102 -2.76 18.81 -2.53
CA VAL A 102 -1.91 17.82 -3.20
C VAL A 102 -0.43 18.22 -3.13
N GLU A 103 -0.11 19.51 -3.28
CA GLU A 103 1.26 20.01 -3.09
C GLU A 103 1.77 19.71 -1.69
N PHE A 104 0.94 19.91 -0.66
CA PHE A 104 1.26 19.50 0.70
C PHE A 104 1.58 18.00 0.78
N VAL A 105 0.71 17.15 0.23
CA VAL A 105 0.90 15.69 0.23
C VAL A 105 2.21 15.27 -0.46
N LYS A 106 2.60 15.95 -1.56
CA LYS A 106 3.88 15.70 -2.23
C LYS A 106 5.08 16.03 -1.35
N LEU A 107 5.04 17.17 -0.64
CA LEU A 107 6.09 17.56 0.30
C LEU A 107 6.21 16.57 1.45
N ILE A 108 5.08 16.17 2.06
CA ILE A 108 5.08 15.18 3.14
C ILE A 108 5.59 13.82 2.65
N LYS A 109 5.24 13.40 1.44
CA LYS A 109 5.75 12.15 0.85
C LYS A 109 7.27 12.19 0.69
N LEU A 110 7.84 13.31 0.26
CA LEU A 110 9.29 13.51 0.14
C LEU A 110 9.98 13.49 1.52
N CYS A 111 9.37 14.08 2.55
CA CYS A 111 9.88 14.01 3.93
C CYS A 111 9.92 12.57 4.50
N LEU A 112 9.10 11.66 3.96
CA LEU A 112 8.99 10.28 4.42
C LEU A 112 9.87 9.30 3.63
N GLU A 113 10.66 9.78 2.66
CA GLU A 113 11.63 8.93 1.98
C GLU A 113 12.66 8.38 2.98
N PHE A 114 13.04 7.12 2.79
CA PHE A 114 14.00 6.45 3.67
C PHE A 114 15.40 7.08 3.53
N GLU A 115 15.76 7.46 2.30
CA GLU A 115 16.98 8.18 1.96
C GLU A 115 16.59 9.49 1.27
N ILE A 116 17.14 10.62 1.74
CA ILE A 116 16.87 11.94 1.20
C ILE A 116 18.21 12.56 0.79
N LYS A 117 18.30 13.01 -0.46
CA LYS A 117 19.48 13.72 -0.99
C LYS A 117 19.46 15.18 -0.55
N TYR A 118 20.63 15.80 -0.38
CA TYR A 118 20.73 17.24 -0.08
C TYR A 118 19.98 18.12 -1.08
N SER A 119 20.01 17.79 -2.38
CA SER A 119 19.23 18.53 -3.39
C SER A 119 17.71 18.43 -3.19
N GLN A 120 17.21 17.34 -2.61
CA GLN A 120 15.80 17.19 -2.25
C GLN A 120 15.44 18.02 -1.00
N ILE A 121 16.40 18.27 -0.10
CA ILE A 121 16.21 19.15 1.07
C ILE A 121 15.99 20.59 0.60
N ASP A 122 16.73 21.07 -0.40
CA ASP A 122 16.50 22.40 -0.97
C ASP A 122 15.11 22.51 -1.63
N VAL A 123 14.68 21.45 -2.32
CA VAL A 123 13.32 21.35 -2.87
C VAL A 123 12.27 21.40 -1.76
N LEU A 124 12.49 20.72 -0.62
CA LEU A 124 11.60 20.81 0.53
C LEU A 124 11.55 22.21 1.13
N ARG A 125 12.71 22.86 1.30
CA ARG A 125 12.83 24.20 1.87
C ARG A 125 12.05 25.22 1.05
N GLN A 126 12.26 25.22 -0.26
CA GLN A 126 11.53 26.10 -1.17
C GLN A 126 10.04 25.71 -1.26
N GLY A 127 9.74 24.41 -1.33
CA GLY A 127 8.39 23.89 -1.42
C GLY A 127 7.51 24.26 -0.22
N PHE A 128 8.01 24.14 1.02
CA PHE A 128 7.26 24.58 2.20
C PHE A 128 7.08 26.10 2.24
N LYS A 129 8.08 26.88 1.82
CA LYS A 129 7.96 28.33 1.70
C LYS A 129 6.84 28.73 0.73
N ASP A 130 6.86 28.16 -0.48
CA ASP A 130 5.85 28.43 -1.50
C ASP A 130 4.45 27.98 -1.04
N TRP A 131 4.38 26.83 -0.38
CA TRP A 131 3.14 26.30 0.16
C TRP A 131 2.54 27.20 1.25
N VAL A 132 3.37 27.73 2.17
CA VAL A 132 2.95 28.64 3.24
C VAL A 132 2.51 30.00 2.66
N LEU A 133 3.24 30.56 1.69
CA LEU A 133 2.81 31.78 0.99
C LEU A 133 1.46 31.57 0.29
N LYS A 134 1.26 30.41 -0.34
CA LYS A 134 -0.02 30.09 -0.96
C LYS A 134 -1.13 29.88 0.06
N PHE A 135 -0.80 29.32 1.23
CA PHE A 135 -1.74 29.21 2.34
C PHE A 135 -2.17 30.59 2.84
N GLU A 136 -1.24 31.55 2.95
CA GLU A 136 -1.54 32.91 3.33
C GLU A 136 -2.48 33.59 2.32
N GLU A 137 -2.25 33.42 1.02
CA GLU A 137 -3.13 33.94 -0.03
C GLU A 137 -4.54 33.32 0.04
N LEU A 138 -4.63 31.99 0.23
CA LEU A 138 -5.87 31.24 0.11
C LEU A 138 -6.77 31.28 1.36
N TYR A 139 -6.19 31.23 2.56
CA TYR A 139 -6.92 31.06 3.82
C TYR A 139 -6.84 32.29 4.72
N TYR A 140 -5.64 32.87 4.89
CA TYR A 140 -5.44 34.09 5.69
C TYR A 140 -5.94 35.34 4.96
N GLN A 141 -5.79 35.38 3.63
CA GLN A 141 -6.27 36.45 2.74
C GLN A 141 -5.67 37.83 3.05
N HIS A 142 -4.53 37.85 3.76
CA HIS A 142 -3.84 39.06 4.21
C HIS A 142 -4.72 40.01 5.03
N ASP A 143 -5.71 39.46 5.73
CA ASP A 143 -6.65 40.21 6.56
C ASP A 143 -6.26 40.06 8.04
N PRO A 144 -5.89 41.16 8.75
CA PRO A 144 -5.57 41.12 10.18
C PRO A 144 -6.62 40.44 11.05
N ASP A 145 -7.91 40.54 10.71
CA ASP A 145 -8.99 39.92 11.49
C ASP A 145 -8.96 38.37 11.39
N ARG A 146 -8.26 37.84 10.37
CA ARG A 146 -8.10 36.41 10.10
C ARG A 146 -6.73 35.87 10.56
N VAL A 147 -5.94 36.66 11.29
CA VAL A 147 -4.58 36.26 11.74
C VAL A 147 -4.55 34.93 12.51
N SER A 148 -5.67 34.58 13.14
CA SER A 148 -5.82 33.32 13.88
C SER A 148 -5.71 32.05 13.01
N VAL A 149 -5.84 32.19 11.68
CA VAL A 149 -5.63 31.15 10.63
C VAL A 149 -4.16 30.83 10.40
N CYS A 150 -3.23 31.66 10.89
CA CYS A 150 -1.79 31.44 10.82
C CYS A 150 -1.22 30.99 12.18
N PRO A 151 -1.57 29.78 12.68
CA PRO A 151 -1.01 29.29 13.93
C PRO A 151 0.49 28.99 13.78
N LEU A 152 1.17 28.90 14.93
CA LEU A 152 2.58 28.52 15.02
C LEU A 152 2.89 27.22 14.23
N THR A 153 1.94 26.30 14.16
CA THR A 153 2.09 25.03 13.46
C THR A 153 2.19 25.17 11.94
N ILE A 154 1.59 26.20 11.34
CA ILE A 154 1.80 26.52 9.91
C ILE A 154 3.22 27.09 9.72
N HIS A 155 3.64 28.02 10.58
CA HIS A 155 5.01 28.57 10.53
C HIS A 155 6.08 27.47 10.71
N ALA A 156 5.83 26.51 11.61
CA ALA A 156 6.76 25.42 11.89
C ALA A 156 7.06 24.53 10.66
N LEU A 157 6.23 24.56 9.61
CA LEU A 157 6.52 23.88 8.34
C LEU A 157 7.81 24.40 7.69
N LEU A 158 8.12 25.69 7.84
CA LEU A 158 9.31 26.31 7.26
C LEU A 158 10.62 25.74 7.82
N HIS A 159 10.58 25.18 9.03
CA HIS A 159 11.75 24.62 9.72
C HIS A 159 11.95 23.12 9.47
N ILE A 160 11.05 22.46 8.71
CA ILE A 160 11.13 21.01 8.48
C ILE A 160 12.39 20.65 7.70
N ALA A 161 12.73 21.42 6.66
CA ALA A 161 13.90 21.14 5.84
C ALA A 161 15.19 21.24 6.67
N ASP A 162 15.32 22.28 7.50
CA ASP A 162 16.48 22.47 8.37
C ASP A 162 16.56 21.37 9.44
N THR A 163 15.42 20.92 9.96
CA THR A 163 15.37 19.80 10.91
C THR A 163 15.83 18.49 10.25
N ILE A 164 15.44 18.23 9.00
CA ILE A 164 15.90 17.04 8.25
C ILE A 164 17.40 17.14 7.96
N GLU A 165 17.91 18.33 7.65
CA GLU A 165 19.35 18.55 7.44
C GLU A 165 20.17 18.28 8.71
N TRP A 166 19.68 18.69 9.87
CA TRP A 166 20.39 18.52 11.15
C TRP A 166 20.26 17.11 11.74
N CYS A 167 19.08 16.50 11.65
CA CYS A 167 18.75 15.24 12.35
C CYS A 167 18.70 14.01 11.43
N GLY A 168 18.80 14.22 10.12
CA GLY A 168 18.60 13.19 9.10
C GLY A 168 17.12 13.00 8.73
N PRO A 169 16.79 11.95 7.95
CA PRO A 169 15.42 11.67 7.51
C PRO A 169 14.42 11.52 8.67
N VAL A 170 13.15 11.88 8.46
CA VAL A 170 12.13 11.96 9.53
C VAL A 170 11.98 10.66 10.33
N TRP A 171 12.21 9.50 9.70
CA TRP A 171 12.09 8.20 10.37
C TRP A 171 13.14 7.97 11.48
N THR A 172 14.23 8.76 11.52
CA THR A 172 15.28 8.62 12.54
C THR A 172 14.88 9.23 13.89
N TYR A 173 13.98 10.24 13.88
CA TYR A 173 13.62 11.01 15.08
C TYR A 173 12.10 11.15 15.30
N TRP A 174 11.27 10.50 14.50
CA TRP A 174 9.81 10.49 14.73
C TRP A 174 9.41 9.80 16.04
N ALA A 175 8.29 10.22 16.62
CA ALA A 175 7.83 9.73 17.93
C ALA A 175 7.07 8.39 17.89
N PHE A 176 6.79 7.82 16.71
CA PHE A 176 5.99 6.59 16.59
C PHE A 176 6.55 5.39 17.40
N PRO A 177 7.88 5.10 17.39
CA PRO A 177 8.43 4.03 18.22
C PRO A 177 8.25 4.28 19.72
N THR A 178 8.47 5.53 20.15
CA THR A 178 8.32 5.95 21.55
C THR A 178 6.88 5.81 22.02
N GLU A 179 5.90 6.26 21.24
CA GLU A 179 4.49 6.11 21.58
C GLU A 179 4.03 4.65 21.64
N ARG A 180 4.50 3.81 20.71
CA ARG A 180 4.24 2.36 20.78
C ARG A 180 4.81 1.76 22.06
N TYR A 181 5.99 2.20 22.48
CA TYR A 181 6.60 1.78 23.73
C TYR A 181 5.81 2.28 24.96
N CYS A 182 5.36 3.54 24.98
CA CYS A 182 4.50 4.07 26.04
C CYS A 182 3.18 3.31 26.13
N ASN A 183 2.51 3.04 25.00
CA ASN A 183 1.27 2.26 24.93
C ASN A 183 1.45 0.83 25.44
N ARG A 184 2.66 0.26 25.29
CA ARG A 184 2.98 -1.05 25.83
C ARG A 184 3.13 -1.04 27.36
N ILE A 185 3.70 0.01 27.93
CA ILE A 185 3.91 0.13 29.38
C ILE A 185 2.63 0.54 30.11
N GLN A 186 1.75 1.32 29.47
CA GLN A 186 0.57 1.88 30.12
C GLN A 186 -0.33 0.81 30.82
N PRO A 187 -0.60 -0.38 30.23
CA PRO A 187 -1.35 -1.44 30.91
C PRO A 187 -0.65 -2.08 32.11
N ALA A 188 0.67 -1.91 32.23
CA ALA A 188 1.47 -2.43 33.35
C ALA A 188 1.31 -1.58 34.62
N ILE A 189 0.81 -0.34 34.51
CA ILE A 189 0.55 0.53 35.65
C ILE A 189 -0.70 0.03 36.39
N LYS A 190 -0.51 -0.96 37.28
CA LYS A 190 -1.60 -1.55 38.08
C LYS A 190 -1.91 -0.78 39.35
N SER A 191 -0.97 0.04 39.85
CA SER A 191 -1.12 0.82 41.08
C SER A 191 -1.02 2.32 40.80
N ARG A 192 -2.02 3.08 41.27
CA ARG A 192 -1.97 4.56 41.27
C ARG A 192 -1.02 5.12 42.32
N ARG A 193 -0.73 4.36 43.38
CA ARG A 193 0.15 4.77 44.49
C ARG A 193 1.62 4.54 44.19
N TYR A 194 1.93 3.46 43.46
CA TYR A 194 3.31 3.07 43.13
C TYR A 194 3.48 2.81 41.62
N PRO A 195 3.22 3.81 40.75
CA PRO A 195 3.26 3.62 39.31
C PRO A 195 4.66 3.22 38.81
N PHE A 196 5.71 3.87 39.34
CA PHE A 196 7.09 3.61 38.91
C PHE A 196 7.57 2.20 39.27
N ALA A 197 7.18 1.67 40.43
CA ALA A 197 7.53 0.29 40.81
C ALA A 197 6.88 -0.74 39.86
N CYS A 198 5.62 -0.54 39.49
CA CYS A 198 4.95 -1.41 38.51
C CYS A 198 5.62 -1.36 37.14
N ILE A 199 6.08 -0.19 36.71
CA ILE A 199 6.79 -0.03 35.44
C ILE A 199 8.15 -0.73 35.51
N ASP A 200 8.90 -0.51 36.59
CA ASP A 200 10.23 -1.10 36.80
C ASP A 200 10.18 -2.63 36.80
N GLU A 201 9.23 -3.20 37.53
CA GLU A 201 8.98 -4.65 37.57
C GLU A 201 8.64 -5.20 36.18
N TYR A 202 7.69 -4.57 35.46
CA TYR A 202 7.31 -4.99 34.11
C TYR A 202 8.46 -4.92 33.10
N VAL A 203 9.25 -3.84 33.13
CA VAL A 203 10.40 -3.66 32.23
C VAL A 203 11.48 -4.69 32.56
N THR A 204 11.74 -4.94 33.85
CA THR A 204 12.69 -5.96 34.31
C THR A 204 12.27 -7.35 33.86
N ASP A 205 11.03 -7.76 34.11
CA ASP A 205 10.48 -9.05 33.68
C ASP A 205 10.60 -9.23 32.16
N TYR A 206 10.28 -8.19 31.40
CA TYR A 206 10.38 -8.23 29.95
C TYR A 206 11.83 -8.35 29.47
N ALA A 207 12.76 -7.63 30.09
CA ALA A 207 14.19 -7.70 29.75
C ALA A 207 14.79 -9.07 30.09
N VAL A 208 14.44 -9.62 31.26
CA VAL A 208 14.84 -10.97 31.70
C VAL A 208 14.31 -12.02 30.72
N LEU A 209 13.02 -11.98 30.40
CA LEU A 209 12.42 -12.91 29.43
C LEU A 209 13.08 -12.80 28.05
N SER A 210 13.37 -11.58 27.59
CA SER A 210 14.04 -11.36 26.31
C SER A 210 15.46 -11.91 26.31
N SER A 211 16.19 -11.76 27.42
CA SER A 211 17.54 -12.31 27.59
C SER A 211 17.54 -13.83 27.63
N ILE A 212 16.58 -14.46 28.32
CA ILE A 212 16.40 -15.92 28.34
C ILE A 212 16.11 -16.44 26.92
N LYS A 213 15.20 -15.78 26.19
CA LYS A 213 14.88 -16.13 24.80
C LYS A 213 16.11 -16.11 23.91
N ALA A 214 16.95 -15.07 24.03
CA ALA A 214 18.15 -14.91 23.23
C ALA A 214 19.24 -15.92 23.60
N ASN A 215 19.56 -16.03 24.89
CA ASN A 215 20.68 -16.87 25.37
C ASN A 215 20.44 -18.35 25.17
N TYR A 216 19.18 -18.81 25.29
CA TYR A 216 18.83 -20.23 25.18
C TYR A 216 18.12 -20.58 23.86
N ASN A 217 18.03 -19.63 22.92
CA ASN A 217 17.30 -19.79 21.66
C ASN A 217 15.84 -20.26 21.83
N LEU A 218 15.18 -19.81 22.91
CA LEU A 218 13.81 -20.19 23.28
C LEU A 218 12.75 -19.22 22.74
N SER A 219 13.10 -18.43 21.72
CA SER A 219 12.23 -17.40 21.17
C SER A 219 10.89 -17.93 20.66
N GLU A 220 10.87 -19.14 20.07
CA GLU A 220 9.66 -19.83 19.60
C GLU A 220 8.85 -20.43 20.77
N THR A 221 9.51 -21.09 21.71
CA THR A 221 8.88 -21.79 22.83
C THR A 221 8.23 -20.84 23.82
N LEU A 222 8.86 -19.70 24.09
CA LEU A 222 8.37 -18.68 25.03
C LEU A 222 7.55 -17.58 24.34
N ARG A 223 6.96 -17.87 23.17
CA ARG A 223 6.02 -16.94 22.53
C ARG A 223 4.77 -16.80 23.39
N MET A 224 4.47 -15.58 23.79
CA MET A 224 3.27 -15.23 24.56
C MET A 224 2.03 -15.05 23.67
N HIS A 225 2.18 -15.23 22.36
CA HIS A 225 1.10 -15.24 21.38
C HIS A 225 0.87 -16.68 20.92
N GLY A 226 -0.39 -17.08 20.73
CA GLY A 226 -0.75 -18.44 20.37
C GLY A 226 0.04 -18.95 19.16
N GLU A 227 0.28 -20.26 19.10
CA GLU A 227 1.02 -20.88 18.01
C GLU A 227 0.51 -20.36 16.65
N PRO A 228 1.40 -19.92 15.74
CA PRO A 228 0.99 -19.76 14.36
C PRO A 228 0.47 -21.13 13.95
N ARG A 229 -0.84 -21.23 13.63
CA ARG A 229 -1.42 -22.48 13.11
C ARG A 229 -0.43 -23.03 12.08
N SER A 230 0.11 -24.23 12.31
CA SER A 230 1.00 -24.92 11.38
C SER A 230 0.25 -25.07 10.06
N ARG A 231 0.43 -24.09 9.18
CA ARG A 231 -0.11 -24.10 7.83
C ARG A 231 0.99 -24.66 6.97
N THR A 232 0.66 -25.70 6.22
CA THR A 232 1.52 -26.23 5.17
C THR A 232 2.00 -25.08 4.30
N GLN A 233 3.31 -24.93 4.24
CA GLN A 233 4.00 -23.91 3.45
C GLN A 233 4.78 -24.61 2.34
N PHE A 234 4.76 -24.05 1.14
CA PHE A 234 5.53 -24.53 0.02
C PHE A 234 6.47 -23.44 -0.46
N SER A 235 7.76 -23.77 -0.50
CA SER A 235 8.84 -22.94 -1.01
C SER A 235 9.61 -23.70 -2.07
N HIS A 236 9.92 -23.06 -3.19
CA HIS A 236 10.68 -23.67 -4.28
C HIS A 236 11.96 -22.86 -4.55
N PRO A 237 13.12 -23.50 -4.79
CA PRO A 237 14.40 -22.79 -5.00
C PRO A 237 14.37 -21.77 -6.15
N SER A 238 13.63 -22.04 -7.24
CA SER A 238 13.47 -21.10 -8.36
C SER A 238 12.66 -19.84 -8.00
N TYR A 239 11.97 -19.85 -6.86
CA TYR A 239 11.14 -18.75 -6.39
C TYR A 239 11.54 -18.32 -4.96
N PRO A 240 12.79 -17.85 -4.75
CA PRO A 240 13.31 -17.54 -3.42
C PRO A 240 12.61 -16.33 -2.77
N THR A 241 11.83 -15.58 -3.54
CA THR A 241 11.16 -14.34 -3.12
C THR A 241 9.72 -14.55 -2.65
N CYS A 242 9.19 -15.78 -2.67
CA CYS A 242 7.84 -16.06 -2.20
C CYS A 242 7.65 -17.45 -1.59
N VAL A 243 6.66 -17.56 -0.71
CA VAL A 243 6.21 -18.82 -0.09
C VAL A 243 4.71 -18.95 -0.27
N LEU A 244 4.23 -20.14 -0.65
CA LEU A 244 2.80 -20.42 -0.76
C LEU A 244 2.26 -20.98 0.56
N ILE A 245 1.03 -20.62 0.90
CA ILE A 245 0.40 -20.98 2.17
C ILE A 245 -0.95 -21.67 1.92
N ALA A 246 -1.17 -22.79 2.61
CA ALA A 246 -2.41 -23.55 2.60
C ALA A 246 -3.66 -22.70 3.00
N PRO A 247 -4.89 -23.11 2.61
CA PRO A 247 -5.27 -24.38 1.96
C PRO A 247 -4.82 -24.53 0.52
N THR A 248 -4.70 -25.79 0.10
CA THR A 248 -4.49 -26.22 -1.30
C THR A 248 -5.75 -26.92 -1.81
N LEU A 249 -6.02 -26.79 -3.11
CA LEU A 249 -7.02 -27.59 -3.81
C LEU A 249 -6.33 -28.54 -4.79
N PRO A 250 -6.90 -29.75 -4.99
CA PRO A 250 -6.37 -30.70 -5.95
C PRO A 250 -6.56 -30.22 -7.39
N SER A 251 -5.83 -30.84 -8.32
CA SER A 251 -5.90 -30.60 -9.77
C SER A 251 -7.32 -30.68 -10.34
N SER A 252 -8.18 -31.53 -9.76
CA SER A 252 -9.59 -31.65 -10.16
C SER A 252 -10.42 -30.37 -9.97
N SER A 253 -9.94 -29.40 -9.18
CA SER A 253 -10.59 -28.10 -9.01
C SER A 253 -10.31 -27.12 -10.15
N VAL A 254 -9.31 -27.38 -11.00
CA VAL A 254 -8.91 -26.52 -12.10
C VAL A 254 -9.78 -26.83 -13.31
N THR A 255 -10.51 -25.83 -13.80
CA THR A 255 -11.38 -26.00 -14.96
C THR A 255 -10.57 -26.07 -16.26
N GLN A 256 -11.15 -26.69 -17.30
CA GLN A 256 -10.51 -26.76 -18.63
C GLN A 256 -10.14 -25.38 -19.18
N SER A 257 -10.95 -24.35 -18.93
CA SER A 257 -10.67 -22.98 -19.35
C SER A 257 -9.42 -22.39 -18.67
N LEU A 258 -9.15 -22.77 -17.42
CA LEU A 258 -7.93 -22.37 -16.71
C LEU A 258 -6.70 -23.11 -17.24
N HIS A 259 -6.83 -24.42 -17.49
CA HIS A 259 -5.78 -25.18 -18.16
C HIS A 259 -5.41 -24.58 -19.52
N ASP A 260 -6.40 -24.20 -20.33
CA ASP A 260 -6.17 -23.55 -21.62
C ASP A 260 -5.37 -22.24 -21.48
N LYS A 261 -5.65 -21.45 -20.43
CA LYS A 261 -4.90 -20.21 -20.14
C LYS A 261 -3.47 -20.49 -19.68
N ILE A 262 -3.26 -21.51 -18.86
CA ILE A 262 -1.92 -21.95 -18.43
C ILE A 262 -1.10 -22.39 -19.65
N VAL A 263 -1.68 -23.22 -20.51
CA VAL A 263 -1.01 -23.68 -21.74
C VAL A 263 -0.68 -22.50 -22.67
N ILE A 264 -1.58 -21.53 -22.84
CA ILE A 264 -1.30 -20.31 -23.63
C ILE A 264 -0.12 -19.53 -23.03
N SER A 265 -0.03 -19.45 -21.70
CA SER A 265 1.08 -18.77 -21.03
C SER A 265 2.42 -19.48 -21.28
N PHE A 266 2.44 -20.83 -21.25
CA PHE A 266 3.63 -21.62 -21.57
C PHE A 266 4.01 -21.56 -23.05
N ALA A 267 3.03 -21.57 -23.95
CA ALA A 267 3.28 -21.41 -25.38
C ALA A 267 3.98 -20.09 -25.69
N THR A 268 3.58 -19.02 -25.00
CA THR A 268 4.23 -17.70 -25.09
C THR A 268 5.63 -17.71 -24.47
N ARG A 269 5.81 -18.40 -23.33
CA ARG A 269 7.11 -18.49 -22.62
C ARG A 269 8.16 -19.28 -23.40
N PHE A 270 7.78 -20.43 -23.97
CA PHE A 270 8.68 -21.32 -24.70
C PHE A 270 8.78 -20.99 -26.20
N ASP A 271 8.21 -19.86 -26.63
CA ASP A 271 8.11 -19.44 -28.04
C ASP A 271 7.67 -20.57 -28.98
N THR A 272 6.61 -21.29 -28.59
CA THR A 272 6.12 -22.48 -29.30
C THR A 272 4.61 -22.45 -29.48
N THR A 273 4.06 -23.42 -30.21
CA THR A 273 2.61 -23.48 -30.44
C THR A 273 1.86 -24.09 -29.26
N VAL A 274 0.63 -23.63 -29.01
CA VAL A 274 -0.27 -24.17 -27.98
C VAL A 274 -0.45 -25.68 -28.13
N ALA A 275 -0.54 -26.20 -29.35
CA ALA A 275 -0.68 -27.62 -29.61
C ALA A 275 0.55 -28.43 -29.17
N ASN A 276 1.76 -27.85 -29.27
CA ASN A 276 2.99 -28.50 -28.84
C ASN A 276 3.05 -28.60 -27.31
N VAL A 277 2.71 -27.50 -26.61
CA VAL A 277 2.64 -27.49 -25.14
C VAL A 277 1.59 -28.48 -24.62
N ARG A 278 0.40 -28.55 -25.23
CA ARG A 278 -0.66 -29.47 -24.80
C ARG A 278 -0.27 -30.94 -24.83
N ARG A 279 0.63 -31.35 -25.73
CA ARG A 279 1.08 -32.75 -25.82
C ARG A 279 1.87 -33.20 -24.61
N HIS A 280 2.58 -32.28 -23.95
CA HIS A 280 3.46 -32.57 -22.82
C HIS A 280 2.91 -32.04 -21.48
N TYR A 281 1.88 -31.19 -21.53
CA TYR A 281 1.21 -30.67 -20.35
C TYR A 281 0.36 -31.73 -19.67
N GLN A 282 0.58 -31.93 -18.37
CA GLN A 282 -0.19 -32.86 -17.53
C GLN A 282 -1.17 -32.07 -16.66
N PRO A 283 -2.49 -32.11 -16.93
CA PRO A 283 -3.49 -31.42 -16.10
C PRO A 283 -3.48 -31.89 -14.64
N ASP A 284 -3.22 -33.17 -14.42
CA ASP A 284 -3.25 -33.80 -13.09
C ASP A 284 -2.12 -33.33 -12.16
N SER A 285 -1.05 -32.72 -12.70
CA SER A 285 0.09 -32.21 -11.94
C SER A 285 -0.08 -30.77 -11.45
N VAL A 286 -1.25 -30.16 -11.67
CA VAL A 286 -1.52 -28.77 -11.30
C VAL A 286 -2.11 -28.69 -9.90
N GLU A 287 -1.44 -28.01 -8.99
CA GLU A 287 -1.99 -27.71 -7.67
C GLU A 287 -2.44 -26.26 -7.60
N GLN A 288 -3.52 -26.00 -6.86
CA GLN A 288 -3.98 -24.64 -6.61
C GLN A 288 -3.77 -24.23 -5.16
N TRP A 289 -3.20 -23.05 -4.96
CA TRP A 289 -2.87 -22.51 -3.65
C TRP A 289 -3.72 -21.28 -3.32
N SER A 290 -4.07 -21.13 -2.04
CA SER A 290 -4.92 -20.03 -1.60
C SER A 290 -4.20 -18.70 -1.41
N LYS A 291 -2.90 -18.74 -1.08
CA LYS A 291 -2.15 -17.58 -0.61
C LYS A 291 -0.70 -17.63 -1.05
N VAL A 292 -0.15 -16.46 -1.31
CA VAL A 292 1.27 -16.23 -1.55
C VAL A 292 1.75 -15.14 -0.60
N ARG A 293 2.84 -15.42 0.11
CA ARG A 293 3.58 -14.48 0.94
C ARG A 293 4.83 -14.05 0.20
N ARG A 294 5.01 -12.75 -0.01
CA ARG A 294 6.30 -12.20 -0.46
C ARG A 294 7.28 -12.12 0.70
N LEU A 295 8.47 -12.69 0.53
CA LEU A 295 9.54 -12.63 1.53
C LEU A 295 10.26 -11.27 1.50
N GLY A 296 11.07 -10.97 2.53
CA GLY A 296 11.80 -9.70 2.63
C GLY A 296 10.94 -8.51 3.10
N GLY A 297 9.95 -8.77 3.96
CA GLY A 297 9.01 -7.74 4.44
C GLY A 297 7.86 -7.44 3.47
N GLY A 298 7.60 -8.35 2.52
CA GLY A 298 6.49 -8.27 1.58
C GLY A 298 5.13 -8.70 2.16
N ASP A 299 4.11 -8.62 1.31
CA ASP A 299 2.71 -8.84 1.68
C ASP A 299 2.22 -10.28 1.54
N ASP A 300 1.21 -10.61 2.35
CA ASP A 300 0.35 -11.78 2.15
C ASP A 300 -0.78 -11.42 1.18
N MET A 301 -0.78 -12.06 0.02
CA MET A 301 -1.81 -11.91 -1.01
C MET A 301 -2.64 -13.19 -1.11
N LYS A 302 -3.94 -13.02 -1.37
CA LYS A 302 -4.89 -14.14 -1.44
C LYS A 302 -5.45 -14.31 -2.85
N ALA A 303 -5.63 -15.56 -3.25
CA ALA A 303 -6.42 -15.93 -4.41
C ALA A 303 -7.92 -15.79 -4.09
N SER A 304 -8.63 -14.94 -4.85
CA SER A 304 -10.06 -14.70 -4.62
C SER A 304 -10.93 -15.94 -4.82
N SER A 305 -10.50 -16.91 -5.65
CA SER A 305 -11.24 -18.16 -5.86
C SER A 305 -11.33 -19.03 -4.60
N MET A 306 -10.45 -18.80 -3.63
CA MET A 306 -10.36 -19.56 -2.38
C MET A 306 -10.55 -18.67 -1.14
N ASP A 307 -11.01 -17.43 -1.33
CA ASP A 307 -11.20 -16.50 -0.23
C ASP A 307 -12.63 -16.61 0.31
N ASN A 308 -12.76 -17.22 1.49
CA ASN A 308 -14.04 -17.33 2.18
C ASN A 308 -14.51 -15.95 2.70
N THR A 309 -15.81 -15.70 2.60
CA THR A 309 -16.45 -14.52 3.19
C THR A 309 -16.45 -14.62 4.71
N ALA A 310 -15.98 -13.58 5.39
CA ALA A 310 -16.09 -13.38 6.83
C ALA A 310 -16.54 -11.94 7.11
N GLU A 311 -17.24 -11.70 8.21
CA GLU A 311 -17.80 -10.39 8.55
C GLU A 311 -16.72 -9.30 8.70
N ASP A 312 -15.60 -9.64 9.36
CA ASP A 312 -14.46 -8.73 9.53
C ASP A 312 -13.46 -8.73 8.36
N ARG A 313 -13.81 -9.36 7.23
CA ARG A 313 -12.88 -9.55 6.11
C ARG A 313 -12.45 -8.22 5.52
N ARG A 314 -11.15 -8.13 5.19
CA ARG A 314 -10.60 -7.12 4.29
C ARG A 314 -10.11 -7.78 3.02
N ASP A 315 -10.41 -7.16 1.89
CA ASP A 315 -9.98 -7.63 0.58
C ASP A 315 -8.45 -7.54 0.48
N ALA A 316 -7.82 -8.70 0.34
CA ALA A 316 -6.38 -8.86 0.12
C ALA A 316 -6.10 -9.60 -1.20
N THR A 317 -7.01 -9.47 -2.16
CA THR A 317 -6.92 -10.14 -3.47
C THR A 317 -6.34 -9.24 -4.55
N PHE A 318 -6.34 -7.92 -4.38
CA PHE A 318 -5.83 -7.00 -5.40
C PHE A 318 -4.33 -6.78 -5.27
N ILE A 319 -3.64 -6.88 -6.41
CA ILE A 319 -2.19 -6.87 -6.48
C ILE A 319 -1.70 -5.91 -7.57
N ARG A 320 -0.47 -5.43 -7.40
CA ARG A 320 0.33 -4.85 -8.47
C ARG A 320 1.26 -5.92 -9.02
N TYR A 321 1.38 -5.99 -10.32
CA TYR A 321 2.36 -6.83 -11.01
C TYR A 321 2.99 -6.05 -12.15
N ASP A 322 4.26 -6.31 -12.41
CA ASP A 322 5.02 -5.60 -13.44
C ASP A 322 5.36 -6.57 -14.57
N MET A 323 5.06 -6.16 -15.81
CA MET A 323 5.37 -6.94 -17.01
C MET A 323 6.20 -6.12 -17.99
N LEU A 324 7.00 -6.80 -18.79
CA LEU A 324 7.69 -6.22 -19.93
C LEU A 324 6.72 -6.08 -21.09
N VAL A 325 6.50 -4.85 -21.55
CA VAL A 325 5.62 -4.55 -22.69
C VAL A 325 6.48 -4.02 -23.81
N ASP A 326 6.34 -4.59 -25.00
CA ASP A 326 6.95 -4.02 -26.20
C ASP A 326 6.24 -2.72 -26.58
N ILE A 327 6.95 -1.60 -26.50
CA ILE A 327 6.45 -0.28 -26.91
C ILE A 327 6.18 -0.27 -28.42
N ASN A 328 6.92 -1.06 -29.20
CA ASN A 328 6.81 -1.16 -30.64
C ASN A 328 5.80 -2.22 -31.10
N ALA A 329 5.00 -2.82 -30.20
CA ALA A 329 4.05 -3.87 -30.56
C ALA A 329 3.05 -3.48 -31.66
N ARG A 330 2.76 -2.17 -31.81
CA ARG A 330 1.90 -1.63 -32.89
C ARG A 330 2.64 -1.37 -34.20
N HIS A 331 3.97 -1.38 -34.19
CA HIS A 331 4.86 -1.12 -35.32
C HIS A 331 5.68 -2.37 -35.64
N ARG A 332 5.06 -3.31 -36.36
CA ARG A 332 5.61 -4.65 -36.66
C ARG A 332 7.01 -4.67 -37.28
N ASN A 333 7.46 -3.58 -37.89
CA ASN A 333 8.75 -3.49 -38.59
C ASN A 333 9.87 -2.88 -37.72
N ARG A 334 9.60 -2.55 -36.46
CA ARG A 334 10.61 -2.03 -35.52
C ARG A 334 11.05 -3.13 -34.58
N GLN A 335 12.32 -3.10 -34.17
CA GLN A 335 12.81 -4.04 -33.18
C GLN A 335 12.03 -3.90 -31.86
N PRO A 336 11.70 -5.02 -31.18
CA PRO A 336 11.01 -4.99 -29.90
C PRO A 336 11.78 -4.14 -28.89
N LYS A 337 11.09 -3.19 -28.27
CA LYS A 337 11.63 -2.39 -27.17
C LYS A 337 10.80 -2.66 -25.94
N LEU A 338 11.26 -3.63 -25.15
CA LEU A 338 10.61 -4.03 -23.91
C LEU A 338 10.80 -2.94 -22.85
N LYS A 339 9.69 -2.48 -22.28
CA LYS A 339 9.68 -1.58 -21.13
C LYS A 339 8.82 -2.15 -20.03
N ARG A 340 9.38 -2.20 -18.83
CA ARG A 340 8.66 -2.57 -17.61
C ARG A 340 7.51 -1.59 -17.38
N ARG A 341 6.30 -2.12 -17.25
CA ARG A 341 5.09 -1.36 -16.95
C ARG A 341 4.35 -2.00 -15.79
N ALA A 342 3.89 -1.16 -14.87
CA ALA A 342 3.05 -1.58 -13.76
C ALA A 342 1.61 -1.79 -14.22
N PHE A 343 1.06 -2.93 -13.84
CA PHE A 343 -0.32 -3.34 -14.02
C PHE A 343 -0.94 -3.66 -12.67
N TYR A 344 -2.26 -3.67 -12.64
CA TYR A 344 -3.05 -3.94 -11.44
C TYR A 344 -4.16 -4.92 -11.78
N GLY A 345 -4.59 -5.71 -10.81
CA GLY A 345 -5.65 -6.69 -11.01
C GLY A 345 -5.98 -7.45 -9.73
N SER A 346 -7.05 -8.23 -9.80
CA SER A 346 -7.42 -9.16 -8.73
C SER A 346 -6.75 -10.51 -8.99
N LEU A 347 -5.97 -10.98 -8.03
CA LEU A 347 -5.39 -12.32 -7.99
C LEU A 347 -6.52 -13.32 -7.78
N GLN A 348 -6.85 -14.05 -8.85
CA GLN A 348 -7.92 -15.04 -8.83
C GLN A 348 -7.43 -16.39 -8.34
N ASN A 349 -6.29 -16.84 -8.86
CA ASN A 349 -5.76 -18.18 -8.65
C ASN A 349 -4.24 -18.14 -8.50
N ILE A 350 -3.68 -19.09 -7.76
CA ILE A 350 -2.25 -19.36 -7.72
C ILE A 350 -2.08 -20.83 -8.07
N PHE A 351 -1.28 -21.11 -9.10
CA PHE A 351 -1.05 -22.46 -9.59
C PHE A 351 0.42 -22.86 -9.35
N VAL A 352 0.63 -24.10 -8.93
CA VAL A 352 1.93 -24.76 -9.00
C VAL A 352 1.81 -25.80 -10.09
N VAL A 353 2.65 -25.68 -11.12
CA VAL A 353 2.64 -26.57 -12.28
C VAL A 353 4.00 -27.21 -12.39
N HIS A 354 4.04 -28.53 -12.31
CA HIS A 354 5.22 -29.29 -12.66
C HIS A 354 5.21 -29.60 -14.16
N PHE A 355 6.19 -29.08 -14.90
CA PHE A 355 6.30 -29.26 -16.34
C PHE A 355 7.50 -30.15 -16.69
N PRO A 356 7.30 -31.25 -17.43
CA PRO A 356 8.36 -32.24 -17.68
C PRO A 356 9.42 -31.70 -18.64
N ALA A 357 10.58 -32.37 -18.69
CA ALA A 357 11.60 -32.09 -19.70
C ALA A 357 11.07 -32.41 -21.12
N VAL A 358 11.24 -31.47 -22.06
CA VAL A 358 10.80 -31.63 -23.45
C VAL A 358 11.89 -31.17 -24.41
N ARG A 359 12.36 -32.09 -25.24
CA ARG A 359 13.41 -31.83 -26.25
C ARG A 359 12.96 -30.95 -27.41
N GLU A 360 11.66 -30.94 -27.73
CA GLU A 360 11.11 -30.24 -28.91
C GLU A 360 11.25 -28.71 -28.85
N PHE A 361 11.35 -28.15 -27.64
CA PHE A 361 11.55 -26.72 -27.39
C PHE A 361 12.57 -26.49 -26.28
N ASP A 362 13.53 -27.42 -26.15
CA ASP A 362 14.68 -27.34 -25.26
C ASP A 362 14.36 -26.94 -23.82
N HIS A 363 13.42 -27.67 -23.20
CA HIS A 363 12.95 -27.41 -21.85
C HIS A 363 13.42 -28.49 -20.88
N GLU A 364 14.02 -28.08 -19.77
CA GLU A 364 14.35 -28.97 -18.64
C GLU A 364 13.18 -29.14 -17.68
N GLU A 365 13.15 -30.23 -16.92
CA GLU A 365 12.09 -30.44 -15.93
C GLU A 365 12.08 -29.32 -14.88
N GLN A 366 10.97 -28.58 -14.79
CA GLN A 366 10.89 -27.41 -13.94
C GLN A 366 9.49 -27.24 -13.33
N THR A 367 9.47 -26.77 -12.08
CA THR A 367 8.25 -26.36 -11.39
C THR A 367 8.04 -24.87 -11.55
N TYR A 368 6.85 -24.49 -12.01
CA TYR A 368 6.44 -23.11 -12.21
C TYR A 368 5.35 -22.71 -11.22
N VAL A 369 5.48 -21.50 -10.67
CA VAL A 369 4.45 -20.89 -9.83
C VAL A 369 3.83 -19.74 -10.62
N LEU A 370 2.54 -19.88 -10.93
CA LEU A 370 1.81 -18.97 -11.81
C LEU A 370 0.68 -18.27 -11.04
N ALA A 371 0.45 -17.00 -11.36
CA ALA A 371 -0.65 -16.19 -10.87
C ALA A 371 -1.69 -16.00 -11.97
N GLY A 372 -2.91 -16.45 -11.73
CA GLY A 372 -4.07 -16.13 -12.54
C GLY A 372 -4.68 -14.81 -12.09
N ILE A 373 -4.65 -13.80 -12.96
CA ILE A 373 -5.02 -12.42 -12.62
C ILE A 373 -6.13 -11.94 -13.54
N HIS A 374 -7.16 -11.37 -12.94
CA HIS A 374 -8.15 -10.59 -13.65
C HIS A 374 -7.73 -9.13 -13.66
N THR A 375 -7.37 -8.60 -14.83
CA THR A 375 -6.69 -7.30 -14.96
C THR A 375 -7.63 -6.12 -14.71
N CYS A 376 -7.08 -4.97 -14.31
CA CYS A 376 -7.81 -3.70 -14.29
C CYS A 376 -7.60 -2.98 -15.63
N GLU A 377 -8.68 -2.66 -16.33
CA GLU A 377 -8.65 -1.99 -17.63
C GLU A 377 -8.96 -0.49 -17.53
N GLY A 378 -8.49 0.27 -18.52
CA GLY A 378 -8.80 1.70 -18.64
C GLY A 378 -8.18 2.57 -17.54
N LEU A 379 -6.97 2.23 -17.08
CA LEU A 379 -6.29 2.95 -16.00
C LEU A 379 -6.13 4.45 -16.29
N LYS A 380 -6.79 5.30 -15.50
CA LYS A 380 -6.69 6.77 -15.53
C LYS A 380 -5.83 7.26 -14.38
N LYS A 381 -5.11 8.38 -14.55
CA LYS A 381 -4.21 8.96 -13.54
C LYS A 381 -4.38 10.48 -13.47
N ASP A 382 -5.62 10.90 -13.32
CA ASP A 382 -6.01 12.30 -13.51
C ASP A 382 -5.90 13.12 -12.22
N ASN A 383 -5.79 12.44 -11.07
CA ASN A 383 -5.58 13.09 -9.79
C ASN A 383 -4.16 13.66 -9.66
N GLY A 384 -3.97 14.63 -8.76
CA GLY A 384 -2.72 15.37 -8.65
C GLY A 384 -1.52 14.54 -8.14
N MET A 385 -1.80 13.36 -7.56
CA MET A 385 -0.82 12.36 -7.10
C MET A 385 -0.56 11.24 -8.14
N LYS A 386 -1.21 11.29 -9.31
CA LYS A 386 -1.15 10.26 -10.36
C LYS A 386 -1.51 8.84 -9.88
N MET A 387 -2.38 8.73 -8.87
CA MET A 387 -2.86 7.43 -8.42
C MET A 387 -3.79 6.81 -9.48
N PRO A 388 -3.69 5.50 -9.76
CA PRO A 388 -4.50 4.86 -10.79
C PRO A 388 -5.97 4.71 -10.41
N TYR A 389 -6.87 4.93 -11.36
CA TYR A 389 -8.30 4.63 -11.29
C TYR A 389 -8.66 3.64 -12.38
N TYR A 390 -9.56 2.71 -12.10
CA TYR A 390 -10.11 1.82 -13.10
C TYR A 390 -11.63 1.76 -12.99
N ASP A 391 -12.28 1.59 -14.13
CA ASP A 391 -13.74 1.54 -14.20
C ASP A 391 -14.26 0.14 -14.56
N LYS A 392 -13.39 -0.72 -15.12
CA LYS A 392 -13.75 -2.06 -15.57
C LYS A 392 -12.64 -3.07 -15.28
N MET A 393 -13.10 -4.26 -14.96
CA MET A 393 -12.28 -5.46 -14.92
C MET A 393 -12.09 -5.96 -16.35
N GLY A 394 -10.87 -6.34 -16.70
CA GLY A 394 -10.42 -6.68 -18.04
C GLY A 394 -10.29 -8.17 -18.27
N ARG A 395 -9.39 -8.56 -19.18
CA ARG A 395 -9.14 -9.98 -19.44
C ARG A 395 -8.52 -10.72 -18.25
N TYR A 396 -8.76 -12.02 -18.21
CA TYR A 396 -8.00 -12.97 -17.38
C TYR A 396 -6.70 -13.36 -18.08
N GLU A 397 -5.59 -13.20 -17.38
CA GLU A 397 -4.25 -13.61 -17.84
C GLU A 397 -3.51 -14.41 -16.77
N VAL A 398 -2.62 -15.28 -17.22
CA VAL A 398 -1.76 -16.09 -16.36
C VAL A 398 -0.35 -15.57 -16.53
N VAL A 399 0.25 -15.15 -15.42
CA VAL A 399 1.61 -14.61 -15.38
C VAL A 399 2.45 -15.41 -14.39
N ASP A 400 3.76 -15.32 -14.52
CA ASP A 400 4.65 -15.91 -13.52
C ASP A 400 4.56 -15.14 -12.20
N ILE A 401 4.60 -15.84 -11.06
CA ILE A 401 4.48 -15.21 -9.74
C ILE A 401 5.60 -14.21 -9.46
N SER A 402 6.75 -14.34 -10.11
CA SER A 402 7.85 -13.38 -10.01
C SER A 402 7.45 -11.98 -10.48
N CYS A 403 6.49 -11.87 -11.40
CA CYS A 403 5.94 -10.59 -11.86
C CYS A 403 5.10 -9.89 -10.80
N VAL A 404 4.50 -10.63 -9.85
CA VAL A 404 3.65 -10.07 -8.79
C VAL A 404 4.50 -9.30 -7.78
N GLN A 405 4.27 -8.00 -7.64
CA GLN A 405 5.12 -7.14 -6.81
C GLN A 405 4.61 -7.08 -5.37
N CYS A 406 3.39 -6.58 -5.19
CA CYS A 406 2.86 -6.25 -3.87
C CYS A 406 1.33 -6.28 -3.85
N LEU A 407 0.80 -6.24 -2.65
CA LEU A 407 -0.62 -6.06 -2.40
C LEU A 407 -0.99 -4.58 -2.55
N VAL A 408 -2.17 -4.30 -3.08
CA VAL A 408 -2.71 -2.93 -3.20
C VAL A 408 -4.07 -2.81 -2.55
N GLY A 409 -4.36 -1.64 -1.99
CA GLY A 409 -5.69 -1.30 -1.50
C GLY A 409 -6.57 -0.70 -2.59
N ARG A 410 -7.87 -0.63 -2.35
CA ARG A 410 -8.81 0.08 -3.22
C ARG A 410 -9.75 0.99 -2.45
N VAL A 411 -10.20 2.06 -3.11
CA VAL A 411 -11.20 2.99 -2.60
C VAL A 411 -12.31 3.11 -3.63
N LYS A 412 -13.55 2.87 -3.21
CA LYS A 412 -14.73 3.05 -4.08
C LYS A 412 -15.02 4.54 -4.22
N VAL A 413 -14.97 5.06 -5.45
CA VAL A 413 -15.17 6.50 -5.74
C VAL A 413 -16.57 6.77 -6.26
N SER A 414 -17.09 5.83 -7.06
CA SER A 414 -18.47 5.77 -7.53
C SER A 414 -18.87 4.31 -7.73
N ASP A 415 -20.09 4.02 -8.16
CA ASP A 415 -20.54 2.64 -8.35
C ASP A 415 -19.69 1.86 -9.36
N ASN A 416 -19.16 2.55 -10.36
CA ASN A 416 -18.38 1.94 -11.43
C ASN A 416 -16.91 2.36 -11.43
N SER A 417 -16.42 3.15 -10.45
CA SER A 417 -15.03 3.63 -10.46
C SER A 417 -14.34 3.38 -9.13
N TRP A 418 -13.13 2.83 -9.22
CA TRP A 418 -12.28 2.46 -8.11
C TRP A 418 -10.92 3.11 -8.25
N ALA A 419 -10.43 3.70 -7.17
CA ALA A 419 -9.06 4.17 -7.08
C ALA A 419 -8.17 3.09 -6.44
N ILE A 420 -6.92 3.01 -6.88
CA ILE A 420 -5.93 2.07 -6.38
C ILE A 420 -5.00 2.79 -5.40
N VAL A 421 -4.90 2.23 -4.19
CA VAL A 421 -3.96 2.66 -3.15
C VAL A 421 -2.74 1.76 -3.24
N ASP A 422 -1.71 2.28 -3.90
CA ASP A 422 -0.43 1.62 -4.07
C ASP A 422 0.62 2.28 -3.16
N ARG A 423 1.19 1.50 -2.23
CA ARG A 423 2.22 1.95 -1.29
C ARG A 423 3.65 1.65 -1.75
N THR A 424 3.84 1.08 -2.95
CA THR A 424 5.18 0.81 -3.45
C THR A 424 5.95 2.12 -3.66
N GLY A 425 6.95 2.36 -2.81
CA GLY A 425 8.04 3.29 -3.03
C GLY A 425 9.19 2.65 -3.81
N GLU A 426 10.28 3.37 -4.06
CA GLU A 426 11.44 2.85 -4.83
C GLU A 426 12.08 1.58 -4.26
N ILE A 427 11.82 1.26 -2.97
CA ILE A 427 12.47 0.19 -2.21
C ILE A 427 11.74 -1.16 -2.32
N GLN A 428 10.47 -1.20 -2.70
CA GLN A 428 9.75 -2.47 -2.95
C GLN A 428 9.83 -2.83 -4.44
N ARG A 429 11.00 -3.32 -4.89
CA ARG A 429 11.19 -3.86 -6.26
C ARG A 429 11.42 -5.36 -6.18
N ALA A 430 10.67 -6.16 -6.94
CA ALA A 430 11.07 -7.53 -7.22
C ALA A 430 12.35 -7.54 -8.07
N TYR A 431 13.25 -8.47 -7.72
CA TYR A 431 14.32 -8.93 -8.58
C TYR A 431 13.71 -9.80 -9.69
N TYR A 432 13.95 -9.41 -10.94
CA TYR A 432 13.75 -10.30 -12.08
C TYR A 432 15.10 -10.98 -12.32
N LEU A 433 15.16 -12.30 -12.15
CA LEU A 433 16.23 -13.10 -12.72
C LEU A 433 15.85 -13.29 -14.19
N GLY A 434 16.21 -12.33 -15.03
CA GLY A 434 16.30 -12.62 -16.45
C GLY A 434 17.49 -13.55 -16.64
N ASP A 435 17.37 -14.47 -17.60
CA ASP A 435 18.49 -15.32 -18.00
C ASP A 435 19.73 -14.43 -18.14
N ILE A 436 20.75 -14.77 -17.36
CA ILE A 436 22.07 -14.16 -17.46
C ILE A 436 22.68 -14.79 -18.71
N ASP A 437 22.23 -14.32 -19.87
CA ASP A 437 22.93 -14.48 -21.12
C ASP A 437 22.91 -13.12 -21.82
N ASP A 438 24.12 -12.61 -22.05
CA ASP A 438 24.50 -11.46 -22.88
C ASP A 438 24.20 -10.04 -22.38
N VAL A 439 25.11 -9.57 -21.50
CA VAL A 439 25.84 -8.29 -21.67
C VAL A 439 27.29 -8.57 -21.27
N LEU A 440 28.33 -8.50 -22.10
CA LEU A 440 28.68 -7.65 -23.25
C LEU A 440 27.58 -7.07 -24.14
#